data_AF-A0A966FDN7-F1
#
_entry.id   AF-A0A966FDN7-F1
#
_cell.length_a   1.000
_cell.length_b   1.000
_cell.length_c   1.000
_cell.angle_alpha   90.00
_cell.angle_beta   90.00
_cell.angle_gamma   90.00
#
_symmetry.space_group_name_H-M   'P 1'
#
loop_
_entity.id
_entity.type
_entity.pdbx_description
1 polymer ?
#
loop_
_entity_poly.entity_id
_entity_poly.type
_entity_poly.pdbx_seq_one_letter_code
_entity_poly.pdbx_strand_id
1 'polypeptide(L)'
;MKNHLVTHLTLRLILLTSLSALLLNGCTLSLIDTSGLVPPTPTLPYSLPPTSTPQPNAEVTFDVSLPAPLLPGESLYLSVVDEVTGLALNATNYPLRGVDTLHYTLALPLPVNSVVKYRYLRQTTLSILEDSSADQAVRYRMAYVTGPMAVQDVVAS
;
A
#
# COMPACT_ATOMS: atom_id res chain seq x y z
N MET A 1 29.46 40.27 51.65
CA MET A 1 28.43 40.13 50.58
C MET A 1 28.80 39.14 49.47
N LYS A 2 30.09 38.95 49.13
CA LYS A 2 30.54 38.10 48.00
C LYS A 2 30.36 36.58 48.24
N ASN A 3 30.48 36.11 49.49
CA ASN A 3 30.42 34.68 49.82
C ASN A 3 29.00 34.09 49.79
N HIS A 4 27.97 34.90 50.07
CA HIS A 4 26.57 34.48 49.97
C HIS A 4 26.11 34.32 48.52
N LEU A 5 26.55 35.21 47.62
CA LEU A 5 26.19 35.13 46.20
C LEU A 5 26.81 33.88 45.54
N VAL A 6 28.05 33.54 45.91
CA VAL A 6 28.74 32.33 45.42
C VAL A 6 28.07 31.06 45.95
N THR A 7 27.63 31.02 47.22
CA THR A 7 26.92 29.86 47.79
C THR A 7 25.53 29.66 47.20
N HIS A 8 24.80 30.74 46.91
CA HIS A 8 23.50 30.62 46.22
C HIS A 8 23.65 30.17 44.76
N LEU A 9 24.73 30.60 44.08
CA LEU A 9 25.02 30.19 42.70
C LEU A 9 25.47 28.73 42.62
N THR A 10 26.34 28.28 43.53
CA THR A 10 26.74 26.86 43.60
C THR A 10 25.59 25.94 43.97
N LEU A 11 24.73 26.35 44.92
CA LEU A 11 23.54 25.58 45.29
C LEU A 11 22.56 25.43 44.13
N ARG A 12 22.30 26.52 43.37
CA ARG A 12 21.45 26.46 42.17
C ARG A 12 22.04 25.56 41.10
N LEU A 13 23.36 25.63 40.87
CA LEU A 13 24.02 24.77 39.89
C LEU A 13 23.91 23.29 40.26
N ILE A 14 24.07 22.95 41.55
CA ILE A 14 23.89 21.58 42.07
C ILE A 14 22.43 21.11 41.90
N LEU A 15 21.46 22.00 42.12
CA LEU A 15 20.04 21.66 41.99
C LEU A 15 19.63 21.45 40.52
N LEU A 16 20.19 22.24 39.60
CA LEU A 16 19.97 22.09 38.16
C LEU A 16 20.62 20.82 37.60
N THR A 17 21.81 20.45 38.09
CA THR A 17 22.49 19.22 37.64
C THR A 17 21.80 17.97 38.18
N SER A 18 21.29 17.99 39.41
CA SER A 18 20.52 16.86 39.96
C SER A 18 19.18 16.68 39.24
N LEU A 19 18.46 17.77 38.94
CA LEU A 19 17.20 17.71 38.20
C LEU A 19 17.39 17.20 36.77
N SER A 20 18.46 17.62 36.09
CA SER A 20 18.80 17.14 34.74
C SER A 20 19.13 15.63 34.77
N ALA A 21 19.89 15.15 35.75
CA ALA A 21 20.19 13.73 35.91
C ALA A 21 18.94 12.86 36.16
N LEU A 22 17.92 13.38 36.85
CA LEU A 22 16.64 12.68 37.02
C LEU A 22 15.87 12.54 35.70
N LEU A 23 15.88 13.58 34.85
CA LEU A 23 15.16 13.57 33.56
C LEU A 23 15.78 12.61 32.54
N LEU A 24 17.11 12.40 32.56
CA LEU A 24 17.79 11.47 31.66
C LEU A 24 17.52 9.97 31.97
N ASN A 25 16.97 9.66 33.15
CA ASN A 25 16.63 8.28 33.55
C ASN A 25 15.16 7.91 33.32
N GLY A 26 14.37 8.73 32.59
CA GLY A 26 12.94 8.48 32.37
C GLY A 26 12.59 7.13 31.72
N CYS A 27 13.55 6.48 31.03
CA CYS A 27 13.31 5.21 30.33
C CYS A 27 13.66 3.94 31.15
N THR A 28 14.29 4.05 32.34
CA THR A 28 14.71 2.87 33.13
C THR A 28 13.65 2.34 34.09
N LEU A 29 12.48 2.99 34.18
CA LEU A 29 11.35 2.53 35.00
C LEU A 29 10.77 1.18 34.52
N SER A 30 11.16 0.72 33.33
CA SER A 30 10.78 -0.58 32.76
C SER A 30 11.47 -1.78 33.43
N LEU A 31 12.39 -1.57 34.39
CA LEU A 31 13.08 -2.65 35.11
C LEU A 31 12.36 -3.11 36.40
N ILE A 32 11.24 -2.50 36.77
CA ILE A 32 10.44 -2.96 37.90
C ILE A 32 9.58 -4.14 37.43
N ASP A 33 10.02 -5.35 37.77
CA ASP A 33 9.25 -6.57 37.54
C ASP A 33 8.09 -6.67 38.56
N THR A 34 6.91 -6.18 38.17
CA THR A 34 5.69 -6.29 38.98
C THR A 34 4.98 -7.63 38.82
N SER A 35 5.56 -8.60 38.10
CA SER A 35 4.91 -9.88 37.75
C SER A 35 4.55 -10.73 38.98
N GLY A 36 5.15 -10.44 40.14
CA GLY A 36 4.86 -11.14 41.41
C GLY A 36 3.77 -10.50 42.28
N LEU A 37 3.26 -9.32 41.94
CA LEU A 37 2.32 -8.56 42.79
C LEU A 37 0.84 -8.79 42.42
N VAL A 38 0.57 -9.44 41.30
CA VAL A 38 -0.79 -9.72 40.82
C VAL A 38 -0.95 -11.22 40.58
N PRO A 39 -1.85 -11.91 41.30
CA PRO A 39 -2.14 -13.31 40.99
C PRO A 39 -2.65 -13.42 39.54
N PRO A 40 -2.23 -14.46 38.78
CA PRO A 40 -2.70 -14.63 37.41
C PRO A 40 -4.22 -14.79 37.41
N THR A 41 -4.91 -13.87 36.73
CA THR A 41 -6.34 -14.03 36.45
C THR A 41 -6.49 -15.25 35.54
N PRO A 42 -7.40 -16.20 35.82
CA PRO A 42 -7.63 -17.33 34.93
C PRO A 42 -8.08 -16.81 33.56
N THR A 43 -7.21 -16.99 32.56
CA THR A 43 -7.51 -16.66 31.17
C THR A 43 -8.58 -17.63 30.68
N LEU A 44 -9.79 -17.12 30.40
CA LEU A 44 -10.79 -17.89 29.69
C LEU A 44 -10.20 -18.31 28.32
N PRO A 45 -10.48 -19.53 27.83
CA PRO A 45 -10.01 -19.96 26.52
C PRO A 45 -10.47 -18.96 25.45
N TYR A 46 -9.51 -18.33 24.78
CA TYR A 46 -9.76 -17.42 23.68
C TYR A 46 -10.39 -18.21 22.54
N SER A 47 -11.67 -17.95 22.23
CA SER A 47 -12.30 -18.50 21.05
C SER A 47 -11.61 -17.94 19.82
N LEU A 48 -11.06 -18.81 18.96
CA LEU A 48 -10.50 -18.40 17.69
C LEU A 48 -11.54 -17.58 16.92
N PRO A 49 -11.17 -16.40 16.39
CA PRO A 49 -12.07 -15.66 15.52
C PRO A 49 -12.43 -16.53 14.31
N PRO A 50 -13.66 -16.37 13.76
CA PRO A 50 -14.06 -17.13 12.59
C PRO A 50 -13.05 -16.90 11.45
N THR A 51 -12.59 -18.00 10.84
CA THR A 51 -11.79 -17.94 9.62
C THR A 51 -12.65 -17.39 8.49
N SER A 52 -12.17 -16.37 7.77
CA SER A 52 -12.87 -15.85 6.61
C SER A 52 -13.01 -16.93 5.54
N THR A 53 -14.21 -17.06 4.98
CA THR A 53 -14.42 -17.93 3.81
C THR A 53 -13.71 -17.30 2.61
N PRO A 54 -12.89 -18.06 1.85
CA PRO A 54 -12.25 -17.54 0.64
C PRO A 54 -13.30 -17.04 -0.36
N GLN A 55 -13.11 -15.84 -0.89
CA GLN A 55 -13.99 -15.32 -1.94
C GLN A 55 -13.75 -16.12 -3.23
N PRO A 56 -14.81 -16.58 -3.92
CA PRO A 56 -14.65 -17.27 -5.20
C PRO A 56 -14.09 -16.31 -6.25
N ASN A 57 -13.15 -16.82 -7.05
CA ASN A 57 -12.57 -16.10 -8.18
C ASN A 57 -13.07 -16.69 -9.51
N ALA A 58 -13.10 -15.85 -10.54
CA ALA A 58 -13.34 -16.23 -11.93
C ALA A 58 -12.22 -15.70 -12.83
N GLU A 59 -11.92 -16.45 -13.90
CA GLU A 59 -10.94 -16.02 -14.90
C GLU A 59 -11.51 -14.91 -15.77
N VAL A 60 -10.84 -13.77 -15.80
CA VAL A 60 -11.17 -12.64 -16.67
C VAL A 60 -10.03 -12.44 -17.65
N THR A 61 -10.33 -12.56 -18.95
CA THR A 61 -9.38 -12.32 -20.04
C THR A 61 -9.52 -10.89 -20.54
N PHE A 62 -8.44 -10.12 -20.53
CA PHE A 62 -8.37 -8.78 -21.09
C PHE A 62 -7.69 -8.86 -22.45
N ASP A 63 -8.42 -8.55 -23.51
CA ASP A 63 -7.92 -8.49 -24.89
C ASP A 63 -7.86 -7.03 -25.33
N VAL A 64 -6.67 -6.58 -25.71
CA VAL A 64 -6.37 -5.16 -25.93
C VAL A 64 -5.86 -4.93 -27.33
N SER A 65 -6.42 -3.92 -27.99
CA SER A 65 -5.96 -3.44 -29.30
C SER A 65 -5.26 -2.10 -29.15
N LEU A 66 -4.04 -2.00 -29.67
CA LEU A 66 -3.27 -0.77 -29.78
C LEU A 66 -3.43 -0.13 -31.17
N PRO A 67 -3.37 1.19 -31.28
CA PRO A 67 -3.47 1.88 -32.57
C PRO A 67 -2.14 1.88 -33.35
N ALA A 68 -1.03 1.65 -32.65
CA ALA A 68 0.30 1.52 -33.22
C ALA A 68 1.12 0.51 -32.41
N PRO A 69 2.13 -0.16 -33.02
CA PRO A 69 2.98 -1.09 -32.30
C PRO A 69 3.79 -0.40 -31.20
N LEU A 70 4.09 -1.13 -30.13
CA LEU A 70 5.03 -0.69 -29.10
C LEU A 70 6.44 -0.53 -29.68
N LEU A 71 7.18 0.47 -29.19
CA LEU A 71 8.58 0.67 -29.58
C LEU A 71 9.46 -0.44 -29.00
N PRO A 72 10.66 -0.68 -29.59
CA PRO A 72 11.60 -1.66 -29.06
C PRO A 72 11.93 -1.39 -27.58
N GLY A 73 11.73 -2.40 -26.74
CA GLY A 73 11.97 -2.31 -25.29
C GLY A 73 10.78 -1.81 -24.46
N GLU A 74 9.67 -1.45 -25.10
CA GLU A 74 8.43 -1.13 -24.40
C GLU A 74 7.61 -2.39 -24.07
N SER A 75 6.79 -2.30 -23.03
CA SER A 75 5.86 -3.38 -22.64
C SER A 75 4.54 -2.81 -22.17
N LEU A 76 3.45 -3.50 -22.49
CA LEU A 76 2.11 -3.12 -22.05
C LEU A 76 1.76 -3.84 -20.75
N TYR A 77 1.17 -3.12 -19.81
CA TYR A 77 0.70 -3.66 -18.54
C TYR A 77 -0.75 -3.24 -18.27
N LEU A 78 -1.45 -4.09 -17.53
CA LEU A 78 -2.73 -3.80 -16.91
C LEU A 78 -2.46 -3.50 -15.44
N SER A 79 -2.82 -2.29 -15.02
CA SER A 79 -2.66 -1.81 -13.67
C SER A 79 -4.00 -1.89 -12.96
N VAL A 80 -4.14 -2.84 -12.03
CA VAL A 80 -5.30 -2.89 -11.13
C VAL A 80 -5.09 -1.85 -10.04
N VAL A 81 -6.07 -0.95 -9.87
CA VAL A 81 -5.96 0.22 -9.00
C VAL A 81 -7.04 0.25 -7.94
N ASP A 82 -6.70 0.78 -6.77
CA ASP A 82 -7.65 1.09 -5.69
C ASP A 82 -7.62 2.60 -5.37
N GLU A 83 -8.78 3.16 -5.05
CA GLU A 83 -8.93 4.58 -4.73
C GLU A 83 -8.70 4.90 -3.25
N VAL A 84 -8.71 3.90 -2.36
CA VAL A 84 -8.71 4.13 -0.90
C VAL A 84 -7.49 4.93 -0.41
N THR A 85 -6.30 4.70 -0.99
CA THR A 85 -5.08 5.44 -0.66
C THR A 85 -4.68 6.45 -1.75
N GLY A 86 -5.42 6.51 -2.86
CA GLY A 86 -5.10 7.28 -4.06
C GLY A 86 -4.60 6.40 -5.22
N LEU A 87 -5.03 6.72 -6.45
CA LEU A 87 -4.89 5.87 -7.65
C LEU A 87 -3.46 5.42 -7.99
N ALA A 88 -2.44 6.17 -7.58
CA ALA A 88 -1.04 5.83 -7.85
C ALA A 88 -0.38 5.02 -6.73
N LEU A 89 -0.99 4.96 -5.54
CA LEU A 89 -0.35 4.47 -4.32
C LEU A 89 -0.71 3.02 -3.97
N ASN A 90 -1.69 2.44 -4.66
CA ASN A 90 -2.08 1.03 -4.50
C ASN A 90 -2.39 0.40 -5.86
N ALA A 91 -1.37 0.36 -6.72
CA ALA A 91 -1.46 -0.20 -8.06
C ALA A 91 -0.69 -1.53 -8.15
N THR A 92 -1.34 -2.56 -8.70
CA THR A 92 -0.69 -3.83 -9.03
C THR A 92 -0.61 -3.98 -10.54
N ASN A 93 0.60 -4.10 -11.08
CA ASN A 93 0.84 -4.10 -12.51
C ASN A 93 1.08 -5.52 -13.02
N TYR A 94 0.32 -5.93 -14.03
CA TYR A 94 0.41 -7.22 -14.68
C TYR A 94 0.84 -7.05 -16.14
N PRO A 95 1.95 -7.65 -16.59
CA PRO A 95 2.38 -7.53 -17.98
C PRO A 95 1.41 -8.28 -18.90
N LEU A 96 1.02 -7.65 -20.01
CA LEU A 96 0.25 -8.32 -21.05
C LEU A 96 1.18 -9.10 -21.97
N ARG A 97 0.68 -10.21 -22.49
CA ARG A 97 1.35 -11.00 -23.53
C ARG A 97 0.92 -10.52 -24.91
N GLY A 98 1.88 -10.21 -25.78
CA GLY A 98 1.59 -9.95 -27.20
C GLY A 98 1.04 -11.19 -27.91
N VAL A 99 -0.10 -11.06 -28.55
CA VAL A 99 -0.66 -12.02 -29.51
C VAL A 99 -0.07 -11.74 -30.89
N ASP A 100 0.00 -10.46 -31.26
CA ASP A 100 0.72 -9.94 -32.42
C ASP A 100 1.28 -8.53 -32.12
N THR A 101 1.60 -7.73 -33.15
CA THR A 101 2.17 -6.40 -32.99
C THR A 101 1.21 -5.35 -32.43
N LEU A 102 -0.10 -5.57 -32.53
CA LEU A 102 -1.16 -4.63 -32.12
C LEU A 102 -2.10 -5.21 -31.08
N HIS A 103 -2.15 -6.53 -30.92
CA HIS A 103 -3.06 -7.21 -30.00
C HIS A 103 -2.30 -7.85 -28.84
N TYR A 104 -2.81 -7.62 -27.63
CA TYR A 104 -2.24 -8.10 -26.37
C TYR A 104 -3.32 -8.74 -25.50
N THR A 105 -2.94 -9.73 -24.70
CA THR A 105 -3.88 -10.47 -23.85
C THR A 105 -3.32 -10.74 -22.44
N LEU A 106 -4.20 -10.81 -21.45
CA LEU A 106 -3.90 -11.18 -20.07
C LEU A 106 -5.11 -11.85 -19.41
N ALA A 107 -4.91 -13.03 -18.82
CA ALA A 107 -5.92 -13.68 -17.99
C ALA A 107 -5.59 -13.50 -16.51
N LEU A 108 -6.54 -13.01 -15.72
CA LEU A 108 -6.41 -12.84 -14.27
C LEU A 108 -7.56 -13.54 -13.53
N PRO A 109 -7.28 -14.26 -12.42
CA PRO A 109 -8.32 -14.69 -11.50
C PRO A 109 -8.79 -13.50 -10.67
N LEU A 110 -10.03 -13.03 -10.90
CA LEU A 110 -10.60 -11.88 -10.20
C LEU A 110 -11.80 -12.31 -9.34
N PRO A 111 -12.08 -11.62 -8.22
CA PRO A 111 -13.16 -12.00 -7.32
C PRO A 111 -14.54 -11.87 -7.97
N VAL A 112 -15.39 -12.89 -7.84
CA VAL A 112 -16.77 -12.85 -8.34
C VAL A 112 -17.58 -11.84 -7.52
N ASN A 113 -18.54 -11.19 -8.19
CA ASN A 113 -19.39 -10.11 -7.69
C ASN A 113 -18.60 -8.88 -7.23
N SER A 114 -17.47 -8.59 -7.88
CA SER A 114 -16.64 -7.42 -7.60
C SER A 114 -16.56 -6.48 -8.80
N VAL A 115 -16.33 -5.19 -8.52
CA VAL A 115 -15.97 -4.20 -9.55
C VAL A 115 -14.46 -4.00 -9.49
N VAL A 116 -13.78 -4.42 -10.54
CA VAL A 116 -12.34 -4.23 -10.68
C VAL A 116 -12.09 -2.92 -11.42
N LYS A 117 -11.35 -2.01 -10.78
CA LYS A 117 -10.84 -0.79 -11.41
C LYS A 117 -9.45 -1.06 -11.96
N TYR A 118 -9.23 -0.73 -13.22
CA TYR A 118 -7.95 -0.98 -13.88
C TYR A 118 -7.64 0.09 -14.92
N ARG A 119 -6.40 0.16 -15.39
CA ARG A 119 -6.00 1.00 -16.53
C ARG A 119 -4.81 0.39 -17.22
N TYR A 120 -4.56 0.81 -18.46
CA TYR A 120 -3.35 0.41 -19.17
C TYR A 120 -2.19 1.34 -18.81
N LEU A 121 -0.98 0.78 -18.86
CA LEU A 121 0.24 1.56 -18.82
C LEU A 121 1.25 0.98 -19.78
N ARG A 122 1.99 1.88 -20.42
CA ARG A 122 3.14 1.54 -21.24
C ARG A 122 4.39 1.72 -20.41
N GLN A 123 5.12 0.63 -20.25
CA GLN A 123 6.38 0.62 -19.52
C GLN A 123 7.53 0.84 -20.49
N THR A 124 8.25 1.94 -20.29
CA THR A 124 9.57 2.23 -20.88
C THR A 124 10.56 2.47 -19.74
N THR A 125 11.50 3.41 -19.86
CA THR A 125 12.32 3.89 -18.73
C THR A 125 11.46 4.49 -17.61
N LEU A 126 10.34 5.12 -17.98
CA LEU A 126 9.30 5.61 -17.07
C LEU A 126 7.96 4.97 -17.46
N SER A 127 7.03 4.84 -16.50
CA SER A 127 5.68 4.36 -16.80
C SER A 127 4.85 5.50 -17.38
N ILE A 128 4.31 5.30 -18.58
CA ILE A 128 3.38 6.21 -19.26
C ILE A 128 1.97 5.68 -19.02
N LEU A 129 1.12 6.52 -18.42
CA LEU A 129 -0.27 6.18 -18.14
C LEU A 129 -1.11 6.30 -19.41
N GLU A 130 -2.13 5.45 -19.50
CA GLU A 130 -3.16 5.55 -20.53
C GLU A 130 -3.81 6.93 -20.57
N ASP A 131 -3.99 7.41 -21.78
CA ASP A 131 -4.75 8.59 -22.14
C ASP A 131 -5.85 8.23 -23.16
N SER A 132 -6.84 9.11 -23.25
CA SER A 132 -7.90 9.04 -24.24
C SER A 132 -7.44 9.68 -25.55
N SER A 133 -8.24 9.53 -26.61
CA SER A 133 -8.00 10.18 -27.91
C SER A 133 -7.99 11.72 -27.88
N ALA A 134 -8.29 12.32 -26.73
CA ALA A 134 -8.20 13.76 -26.49
C ALA A 134 -7.00 14.13 -25.59
N ASP A 135 -6.01 13.24 -25.46
CA ASP A 135 -4.81 13.37 -24.60
C ASP A 135 -5.14 13.60 -23.10
N GLN A 136 -6.32 13.15 -22.67
CA GLN A 136 -6.73 13.21 -21.27
C GLN A 136 -6.39 11.90 -20.58
N ALA A 137 -5.68 11.98 -19.46
CA ALA A 137 -5.33 10.82 -18.65
C ALA A 137 -6.58 10.01 -18.24
N VAL A 138 -6.56 8.72 -18.55
CA VAL A 138 -7.58 7.77 -18.11
C VAL A 138 -7.28 7.41 -16.66
N ARG A 139 -8.19 7.80 -15.76
CA ARG A 139 -8.06 7.45 -14.33
C ARG A 139 -8.15 5.94 -14.12
N TYR A 140 -9.19 5.33 -14.68
CA TYR A 140 -9.41 3.88 -14.72
C TYR A 140 -10.63 3.55 -15.60
N ARG A 141 -10.67 2.31 -16.05
CA ARG A 141 -11.80 1.54 -16.57
C ARG A 141 -12.37 0.66 -15.45
N MET A 142 -13.57 0.12 -15.65
CA MET A 142 -14.23 -0.75 -14.67
C MET A 142 -14.76 -2.01 -15.34
N ALA A 143 -14.51 -3.16 -14.73
CA ALA A 143 -15.11 -4.43 -15.10
C ALA A 143 -15.90 -4.99 -13.91
N TYR A 144 -17.16 -5.34 -14.13
CA TYR A 144 -17.97 -6.03 -13.13
C TYR A 144 -17.91 -7.54 -13.36
N VAL A 145 -17.29 -8.27 -12.42
CA VAL A 145 -17.00 -9.69 -12.57
C VAL A 145 -18.17 -10.51 -12.04
N THR A 146 -18.90 -11.17 -12.94
CA THR A 146 -20.01 -12.07 -12.57
C THR A 146 -19.68 -13.55 -12.71
N GLY A 147 -18.54 -13.87 -13.33
CA GLY A 147 -18.09 -15.21 -13.69
C GLY A 147 -16.96 -15.14 -14.71
N PRO A 148 -16.57 -16.27 -15.34
CA PRO A 148 -15.58 -16.24 -16.40
C PRO A 148 -16.04 -15.35 -17.57
N MET A 149 -15.22 -14.38 -17.97
CA MET A 149 -15.58 -13.43 -19.02
C MET A 149 -14.36 -12.89 -19.76
N ALA A 150 -14.60 -12.26 -20.91
CA ALA A 150 -13.59 -11.50 -21.64
C ALA A 150 -13.96 -10.01 -21.66
N VAL A 151 -12.93 -9.16 -21.60
CA VAL A 151 -13.00 -7.70 -21.71
C VAL A 151 -12.22 -7.31 -22.96
N GLN A 152 -12.88 -6.61 -23.88
CA GLN A 152 -12.28 -6.14 -25.13
C GLN A 152 -12.08 -4.63 -25.05
N ASP A 153 -10.83 -4.20 -25.05
CA ASP A 153 -10.46 -2.80 -24.89
C ASP A 153 -9.65 -2.28 -26.08
N VAL A 154 -9.85 -1.01 -26.40
CA VAL A 154 -9.03 -0.25 -27.35
C VAL A 154 -8.37 0.89 -26.59
N VAL A 155 -7.05 1.01 -26.72
CA VAL A 155 -6.25 2.08 -26.13
C VAL A 155 -5.95 3.13 -27.19
N ALA A 156 -5.92 4.42 -26.81
CA ALA A 156 -5.76 5.50 -27.77
C ALA A 156 -4.31 5.80 -28.15
N SER A 157 -3.35 5.63 -27.22
CA SER A 157 -1.96 6.02 -27.46
C SER A 157 -0.90 5.30 -26.64
#